data_AF-A0A3D4QXK6-F1
#
_entry.id   AF-A0A3D4QXK6-F1
#
_cell.length_a   1.000
_cell.length_b   1.000
_cell.length_c   1.000
_cell.angle_alpha   90.00
_cell.angle_beta   90.00
_cell.angle_gamma   90.00
#
_symmetry.space_group_name_H-M   'P 1'
#
loop_
_entity.id
_entity.type
_entity.pdbx_description
1 polymer ?
#
loop_
_entity_poly.entity_id
_entity_poly.type
_entity_poly.pdbx_seq_one_letter_code
_entity_poly.pdbx_strand_id
1 'polypeptide(L)'
;MKKMLAMLISAVFALVSLSGCQMNTNKVSQLTEDELAYFNGNSFFTNEYESSLVTVNIRNQFLSSLYDKPENIDLLELFYSGTGTIEDISEEEINAAMSAQGIEGSAEALPTGYHKTSRASMDKVLTDHMGISLEDSAKIGLEKFVFLPEYDAYYHLHGDTNYRMQIHFTKGEQIGDLIKLYYDDDFYGDGEKVLTLKKKDGGYLFISNQKIGK
;
A
#
# COMPACT_ATOMS: atom_id res chain seq x y z
N MET A 1 -27.29 -50.17 -71.91
CA MET A 1 -27.34 -48.69 -72.09
C MET A 1 -28.05 -48.07 -70.89
N LYS A 2 -27.64 -46.85 -70.49
CA LYS A 2 -27.92 -46.10 -69.23
C LYS A 2 -26.91 -46.43 -68.12
N LYS A 3 -25.70 -45.85 -68.18
CA LYS A 3 -25.24 -44.49 -67.77
C LYS A 3 -25.15 -44.33 -66.25
N MET A 4 -23.90 -44.17 -65.81
CA MET A 4 -23.37 -43.64 -64.55
C MET A 4 -24.25 -42.60 -63.85
N LEU A 5 -24.28 -42.66 -62.52
CA LEU A 5 -24.19 -41.48 -61.68
C LEU A 5 -23.50 -41.83 -60.36
N ALA A 6 -22.33 -41.24 -60.14
CA ALA A 6 -21.61 -41.22 -58.88
C ALA A 6 -22.23 -40.15 -57.96
N MET A 7 -22.29 -40.40 -56.65
CA MET A 7 -22.44 -39.32 -55.67
C MET A 7 -21.74 -39.65 -54.36
N LEU A 8 -21.11 -38.61 -53.79
CA LEU A 8 -19.99 -38.62 -52.86
C LEU A 8 -20.32 -39.15 -51.45
N ILE A 9 -19.31 -39.77 -50.83
CA ILE A 9 -19.21 -39.99 -49.39
C ILE A 9 -18.58 -38.74 -48.76
N SER A 10 -19.33 -38.01 -47.93
CA SER A 10 -18.79 -36.95 -47.07
C SER A 10 -18.77 -37.43 -45.62
N ALA A 11 -17.62 -37.97 -45.18
CA ALA A 11 -17.34 -38.23 -43.78
C ALA A 11 -16.77 -36.96 -43.14
N VAL A 12 -17.56 -36.30 -42.29
CA VAL A 12 -17.10 -35.18 -41.46
C VAL A 12 -16.45 -35.76 -40.20
N PHE A 13 -15.12 -35.77 -40.16
CA PHE A 13 -14.36 -36.00 -38.92
C PHE A 13 -14.30 -34.68 -38.14
N ALA A 14 -15.12 -34.57 -37.09
CA ALA A 14 -14.96 -33.52 -36.09
C ALA A 14 -13.76 -33.87 -35.19
N LEU A 15 -12.58 -33.32 -35.54
CA LEU A 15 -11.43 -33.27 -34.65
C LEU A 15 -11.72 -32.29 -33.52
N VAL A 16 -12.08 -32.82 -32.35
CA VAL A 16 -12.09 -32.04 -31.10
C VAL A 16 -10.63 -31.83 -30.71
N SER A 17 -10.06 -30.69 -31.10
CA SER A 17 -8.82 -30.22 -30.50
C SER A 17 -9.11 -29.91 -29.03
N LEU A 18 -8.64 -30.74 -28.11
CA LEU A 18 -8.41 -30.31 -26.74
C LEU A 18 -7.36 -29.19 -26.81
N SER A 19 -7.82 -27.94 -26.89
CA SER A 19 -7.02 -26.79 -26.51
C SER A 19 -6.62 -27.01 -25.07
N GLY A 20 -5.37 -27.44 -24.87
CA GLY A 20 -4.79 -27.55 -23.55
C GLY A 20 -4.92 -26.19 -22.87
N CYS A 21 -5.75 -26.10 -21.84
CA CYS A 21 -5.54 -25.11 -20.80
C CYS A 21 -4.13 -25.35 -20.27
N GLN A 22 -3.14 -24.61 -20.77
CA GLN A 22 -1.90 -24.39 -20.05
C GLN A 22 -2.30 -23.75 -18.73
N MET A 23 -2.43 -24.60 -17.70
CA MET A 23 -2.39 -24.16 -16.33
C MET A 23 -1.02 -23.48 -16.18
N ASN A 24 -0.99 -22.15 -16.27
CA ASN A 24 0.16 -21.36 -15.87
C ASN A 24 0.38 -21.63 -14.38
N THR A 25 1.14 -22.67 -14.08
CA THR A 25 1.74 -22.82 -12.76
C THR A 25 2.70 -21.66 -12.65
N ASN A 26 2.27 -20.56 -12.04
CA ASN A 26 3.14 -19.41 -11.76
C ASN A 26 4.30 -19.94 -10.92
N LYS A 27 5.41 -20.24 -11.58
CA LYS A 27 6.60 -20.80 -10.95
C LYS A 27 7.12 -19.76 -9.98
N VAL A 28 7.32 -20.16 -8.74
CA VAL A 28 7.98 -19.31 -7.73
C VAL A 28 9.45 -19.17 -8.12
N SER A 29 9.94 -17.95 -8.23
CA SER A 29 11.36 -17.63 -8.40
C SER A 29 11.85 -16.75 -7.26
N GLN A 30 13.07 -16.98 -6.80
CA GLN A 30 13.72 -16.05 -5.85
C GLN A 30 14.13 -14.78 -6.60
N LEU A 31 14.02 -13.63 -5.95
CA LEU A 31 14.64 -12.40 -6.45
C LEU A 31 16.16 -12.55 -6.40
N THR A 32 16.83 -12.01 -7.42
CA THR A 32 18.29 -11.85 -7.41
C THR A 32 18.72 -10.83 -6.36
N GLU A 33 20.01 -10.80 -6.04
CA GLU A 33 20.57 -9.81 -5.10
C GLU A 33 20.33 -8.37 -5.60
N ASP A 34 20.48 -8.11 -6.90
CA ASP A 34 20.24 -6.80 -7.51
C ASP A 34 18.76 -6.38 -7.43
N GLU A 35 17.84 -7.32 -7.67
CA GLU A 35 16.40 -7.07 -7.54
C GLU A 35 16.00 -6.81 -6.09
N LEU A 36 16.59 -7.53 -5.13
CA LEU A 36 16.34 -7.30 -3.71
C LEU A 36 16.97 -5.98 -3.23
N ALA A 37 18.15 -5.63 -3.76
CA ALA A 37 18.84 -4.37 -3.46
C ALA A 37 18.03 -3.14 -3.87
N TYR A 38 17.21 -3.22 -4.93
CA TYR A 38 16.28 -2.15 -5.29
C TYR A 38 15.31 -1.80 -4.15
N PHE A 39 14.76 -2.81 -3.47
CA PHE A 39 13.84 -2.60 -2.35
C PHE A 39 14.56 -2.21 -1.06
N ASN A 40 15.77 -2.71 -0.85
CA ASN A 40 16.61 -2.36 0.32
C ASN A 40 17.32 -1.00 0.19
N GLY A 41 17.37 -0.44 -1.02
CA GLY A 41 18.01 0.84 -1.30
C GLY A 41 17.13 2.04 -0.97
N ASN A 42 17.67 3.24 -1.22
CA ASN A 42 16.98 4.49 -0.91
C ASN A 42 15.91 4.92 -1.91
N SER A 43 15.68 4.12 -2.95
CA SER A 43 14.81 4.50 -4.07
C SER A 43 13.34 4.15 -3.84
N PHE A 44 13.07 3.11 -3.04
CA PHE A 44 11.71 2.59 -2.88
C PHE A 44 11.06 2.99 -1.56
N PHE A 45 11.65 2.59 -0.42
CA PHE A 45 11.04 2.73 0.90
C PHE A 45 11.56 3.89 1.75
N THR A 46 12.71 4.47 1.42
CA THR A 46 13.26 5.64 2.10
C THR A 46 13.42 6.78 1.09
N ASN A 47 13.78 7.97 1.57
CA ASN A 47 14.12 9.08 0.69
C ASN A 47 15.63 9.24 0.68
N GLU A 48 16.19 9.72 -0.43
CA GLU A 48 17.53 10.31 -0.41
C GLU A 48 17.48 11.55 0.51
N TYR A 49 18.50 11.71 1.37
CA TYR A 49 18.60 12.87 2.26
C TYR A 49 18.90 14.13 1.44
N GLU A 50 17.89 14.66 0.76
CA GLU A 50 17.96 15.99 0.16
C GLU A 50 17.19 16.97 1.04
N SER A 51 17.93 17.68 1.88
CA SER A 51 17.52 18.79 2.76
C SER A 51 17.13 18.46 4.21
N SER A 52 17.25 19.49 5.05
CA SER A 52 16.87 19.54 6.46
C SER A 52 15.36 19.44 6.72
N LEU A 53 14.55 19.29 5.66
CA LEU A 53 13.12 19.00 5.75
C LEU A 53 12.93 17.53 5.34
N VAL A 54 12.93 16.64 6.32
CA VAL A 54 12.68 15.21 6.08
C VAL A 54 11.22 15.06 5.65
N THR A 55 10.99 15.03 4.35
CA THR A 55 9.70 14.59 3.80
C THR A 55 9.65 13.08 4.02
N VAL A 56 8.58 12.53 4.58
CA VAL A 56 8.46 11.08 4.79
C VAL A 56 8.19 10.37 3.47
N ASN A 57 8.86 9.25 3.19
CA ASN A 57 8.47 8.39 2.08
C ASN A 57 7.22 7.59 2.53
N ILE A 58 6.07 7.88 1.94
CA ILE A 58 4.81 7.21 2.31
C ILE A 58 4.86 5.68 2.15
N ARG A 59 5.69 5.16 1.23
CA ARG A 59 5.85 3.70 1.02
C ARG A 59 6.34 2.99 2.28
N ASN A 60 7.10 3.69 3.13
CA ASN A 60 7.58 3.20 4.42
C ASN A 60 6.43 2.83 5.38
N GLN A 61 5.37 3.64 5.38
CA GLN A 61 4.27 3.54 6.34
C GLN A 61 3.34 2.35 6.05
N PHE A 62 3.38 1.78 4.84
CA PHE A 62 2.68 0.53 4.54
C PHE A 62 3.20 -0.68 5.33
N LEU A 63 4.33 -0.54 6.02
CA LEU A 63 4.87 -1.55 6.94
C LEU A 63 4.41 -1.33 8.40
N SER A 64 3.72 -0.22 8.70
CA SER A 64 3.30 0.16 10.06
C SER A 64 2.12 -0.64 10.59
N SER A 65 1.40 -1.35 9.73
CA SER A 65 0.28 -2.21 10.12
C SER A 65 0.32 -3.56 9.42
N LEU A 66 -0.45 -4.51 9.96
CA LEU A 66 -0.73 -5.79 9.31
C LEU A 66 -2.10 -5.72 8.64
N TYR A 67 -2.19 -6.23 7.41
CA TYR A 67 -3.41 -6.28 6.63
C TYR A 67 -3.35 -7.41 5.60
N ASP A 68 -4.46 -8.13 5.45
CA ASP A 68 -4.57 -9.26 4.51
C ASP A 68 -4.92 -8.83 3.08
N LYS A 69 -5.52 -7.64 2.94
CA LYS A 69 -5.95 -7.05 1.68
C LYS A 69 -5.99 -5.52 1.84
N PRO A 70 -5.94 -4.75 0.74
CA PRO A 70 -5.86 -3.30 0.80
C PRO A 70 -6.91 -2.61 1.65
N GLU A 71 -8.16 -3.07 1.61
CA GLU A 71 -9.26 -2.43 2.31
C GLU A 71 -9.11 -2.53 3.84
N ASN A 72 -8.25 -3.41 4.35
CA ASN A 72 -8.07 -3.67 5.78
C ASN A 72 -6.88 -2.92 6.40
N ILE A 73 -6.21 -2.02 5.66
CA ILE A 73 -5.09 -1.25 6.21
C ILE A 73 -5.55 -0.34 7.36
N ASP A 74 -4.75 -0.25 8.43
CA ASP A 74 -4.98 0.73 9.50
C ASP A 74 -4.54 2.12 9.02
N LEU A 75 -5.52 3.02 8.86
CA LEU A 75 -5.33 4.36 8.32
C LEU A 75 -4.63 5.29 9.31
N LEU A 76 -4.74 5.05 10.63
CA LEU A 76 -3.92 5.80 11.58
C LEU A 76 -2.46 5.44 11.37
N GLU A 77 -2.12 4.15 11.36
CA GLU A 77 -0.73 3.71 11.20
C GLU A 77 -0.14 4.16 9.84
N LEU A 78 -0.93 4.13 8.77
CA LEU A 78 -0.49 4.58 7.45
C LEU A 78 -0.23 6.10 7.40
N PHE A 79 -1.13 6.91 7.97
CA PHE A 79 -1.10 8.36 7.86
C PHE A 79 -0.60 9.08 9.12
N TYR A 80 -0.05 8.33 10.09
CA TYR A 80 0.44 8.90 11.34
C TYR A 80 1.47 10.00 11.09
N SER A 81 2.37 9.81 10.13
CA SER A 81 3.37 10.82 9.71
C SER A 81 2.92 11.65 8.50
N GLY A 82 1.64 11.64 8.15
CA GLY A 82 1.08 12.29 6.97
C GLY A 82 1.26 11.49 5.68
N THR A 83 1.03 12.14 4.54
CA THR A 83 0.97 11.50 3.21
C THR A 83 2.29 11.55 2.43
N GLY A 84 3.35 12.08 3.04
CA GLY A 84 4.59 12.44 2.33
C GLY A 84 4.49 13.76 1.55
N THR A 85 3.38 14.49 1.69
CA THR A 85 3.25 15.88 1.24
C THR A 85 2.95 16.75 2.46
N ILE A 86 3.61 17.90 2.56
CA ILE A 86 3.34 18.88 3.63
C ILE A 86 2.07 19.64 3.25
N GLU A 87 1.09 19.63 4.14
CA GLU A 87 -0.13 20.43 4.03
C GLU A 87 -0.10 21.55 5.08
N ASP A 88 -0.35 22.78 4.64
CA ASP A 88 -0.43 23.92 5.55
C ASP A 88 -1.64 23.78 6.48
N ILE A 89 -1.40 24.09 7.75
CA ILE A 89 -2.41 24.10 8.82
C ILE A 89 -2.44 25.48 9.46
N SER A 90 -3.61 26.11 9.47
CA SER A 90 -3.82 27.39 10.14
C SER A 90 -4.06 27.22 11.65
N GLU A 91 -3.85 28.29 12.41
CA GLU A 91 -4.18 28.30 13.85
C GLU A 91 -5.67 28.10 14.11
N GLU A 92 -6.53 28.61 13.21
CA GLU A 92 -7.99 28.40 13.27
C GLU A 92 -8.35 26.92 13.15
N GLU A 93 -7.72 26.19 12.22
CA GLU A 93 -7.89 24.74 12.08
C GLU A 93 -7.43 23.98 13.33
N ILE A 94 -6.28 24.36 13.91
CA ILE A 94 -5.77 23.74 15.14
C ILE A 94 -6.77 23.95 16.28
N ASN A 95 -7.23 25.19 16.47
CA ASN A 95 -8.18 25.52 17.52
C ASN A 95 -9.52 24.79 17.33
N ALA A 96 -10.00 24.65 16.08
CA ALA A 96 -11.19 23.87 15.75
C ALA A 96 -11.00 22.37 16.06
N ALA A 97 -9.84 21.79 15.72
CA ALA A 97 -9.52 20.40 16.02
C ALA A 97 -9.41 20.14 17.54
N MET A 98 -8.74 21.04 18.27
CA MET A 98 -8.67 21.01 19.74
C MET A 98 -10.07 21.06 20.36
N SER A 99 -10.91 22.00 19.91
CA SER A 99 -12.26 22.17 20.40
C SER A 99 -13.12 20.91 20.17
N ALA A 100 -13.00 20.28 19.00
CA ALA A 100 -13.69 19.03 18.68
C ALA A 100 -13.27 17.86 19.57
N GLN A 101 -12.06 17.88 20.13
CA GLN A 101 -11.56 16.89 21.09
C GLN A 101 -11.77 17.29 22.56
N GLY A 102 -12.34 18.47 22.83
CA GLY A 102 -12.49 19.00 24.19
C GLY A 102 -11.15 19.38 24.85
N ILE A 103 -10.13 19.69 24.05
CA ILE A 103 -8.83 20.17 24.54
C ILE A 103 -8.93 21.68 24.76
N GLU A 104 -8.69 22.13 25.99
CA GLU A 104 -8.61 23.55 26.34
C GLU A 104 -7.18 24.08 26.17
N GLY A 105 -7.05 25.36 25.82
CA GLY A 105 -5.75 26.04 25.67
C GLY A 105 -5.60 26.74 24.32
N SER A 106 -4.35 27.10 23.96
CA SER A 106 -4.00 27.58 22.62
C SER A 106 -3.13 26.57 21.89
N ALA A 107 -3.13 26.64 20.55
CA ALA A 107 -2.25 25.86 19.70
C ALA A 107 -0.77 25.92 20.13
N GLU A 108 -0.32 27.09 20.62
CA GLU A 108 1.07 27.34 21.02
C GLU A 108 1.46 26.62 22.33
N ALA A 109 0.48 26.26 23.15
CA ALA A 109 0.68 25.57 24.42
C ALA A 109 0.72 24.05 24.29
N LEU A 110 0.45 23.51 23.09
CA LEU A 110 0.48 22.07 22.86
C LEU A 110 1.92 21.54 22.93
N PRO A 111 2.16 20.38 23.58
CA PRO A 111 3.49 19.79 23.65
C PRO A 111 3.98 19.31 22.28
N THR A 112 3.05 19.03 21.36
CA THR A 112 3.32 18.56 20.00
C THR A 112 2.34 19.20 19.01
N GLY A 113 2.74 19.28 17.75
CA GLY A 113 1.92 19.89 16.70
C GLY A 113 0.78 19.00 16.24
N TYR A 114 -0.23 19.62 15.62
CA TYR A 114 -1.20 18.89 14.83
C TYR A 114 -0.64 18.58 13.44
N HIS A 115 -0.92 17.39 12.95
CA HIS A 115 -0.79 17.08 11.54
C HIS A 115 -2.15 17.16 10.87
N LYS A 116 -2.16 17.74 9.68
CA LYS A 116 -3.31 17.77 8.77
C LYS A 116 -3.10 16.76 7.67
N THR A 117 -4.16 16.10 7.27
CA THR A 117 -4.18 15.24 6.09
C THR A 117 -5.56 15.38 5.44
N SER A 118 -5.60 16.03 4.27
CA SER A 118 -6.87 16.19 3.55
C SER A 118 -7.39 14.85 3.03
N ARG A 119 -8.72 14.73 2.89
CA ARG A 119 -9.33 13.53 2.32
C ARG A 119 -8.77 13.24 0.92
N ALA A 120 -8.60 14.28 0.11
CA ALA A 120 -8.03 14.17 -1.23
C ALA A 120 -6.60 13.59 -1.23
N SER A 121 -5.75 14.00 -0.28
CA SER A 121 -4.41 13.43 -0.14
C SER A 121 -4.46 11.94 0.28
N MET A 122 -5.36 11.56 1.18
CA MET A 122 -5.54 10.15 1.55
C MET A 122 -5.99 9.31 0.35
N ASP A 123 -7.02 9.76 -0.37
CA ASP A 123 -7.55 9.09 -1.56
C ASP A 123 -6.46 8.91 -2.62
N LYS A 124 -5.64 9.94 -2.83
CA LYS A 124 -4.52 9.87 -3.77
C LYS A 124 -3.51 8.79 -3.36
N VAL A 125 -3.09 8.76 -2.10
CA VAL A 125 -2.15 7.74 -1.60
C VAL A 125 -2.72 6.34 -1.77
N LEU A 126 -3.98 6.12 -1.36
CA LEU A 126 -4.64 4.82 -1.47
C LEU A 126 -4.81 4.40 -2.94
N THR A 127 -5.18 5.32 -3.82
CA THR A 127 -5.37 5.02 -5.25
C THR A 127 -4.05 4.67 -5.92
N ASP A 128 -3.01 5.47 -5.69
CA ASP A 128 -1.71 5.31 -6.34
C ASP A 128 -0.95 4.07 -5.84
N HIS A 129 -1.07 3.77 -4.55
CA HIS A 129 -0.28 2.71 -3.92
C HIS A 129 -1.05 1.42 -3.65
N MET A 130 -2.38 1.43 -3.63
CA MET A 130 -3.18 0.23 -3.36
C MET A 130 -4.27 -0.01 -4.41
N GLY A 131 -4.61 0.99 -5.22
CA GLY A 131 -5.66 0.89 -6.23
C GLY A 131 -7.08 0.93 -5.65
N ILE A 132 -7.26 1.48 -4.45
CA ILE A 132 -8.56 1.66 -3.78
C ILE A 132 -8.74 3.12 -3.38
N SER A 133 -9.99 3.55 -3.16
CA SER A 133 -10.29 4.84 -2.52
C SER A 133 -10.37 4.70 -0.99
N LEU A 134 -10.44 5.82 -0.28
CA LEU A 134 -10.76 5.87 1.14
C LEU A 134 -12.16 5.31 1.42
N GLU A 135 -13.11 5.51 0.50
CA GLU A 135 -14.47 4.97 0.62
C GLU A 135 -14.49 3.44 0.58
N ASP A 136 -13.65 2.84 -0.27
CA ASP A 136 -13.52 1.38 -0.41
C ASP A 136 -12.84 0.72 0.81
N SER A 137 -12.16 1.50 1.65
CA SER A 137 -11.49 0.98 2.86
C SER A 137 -12.48 0.62 3.97
N ALA A 138 -12.04 -0.23 4.88
CA ALA A 138 -12.76 -0.55 6.12
C ALA A 138 -12.69 0.57 7.17
N LYS A 139 -11.99 1.67 6.87
CA LYS A 139 -11.83 2.86 7.73
C LYS A 139 -11.23 2.56 9.12
N ILE A 140 -10.44 1.48 9.23
CA ILE A 140 -9.79 1.08 10.48
C ILE A 140 -8.83 2.19 10.92
N GLY A 141 -8.93 2.63 12.17
CA GLY A 141 -8.07 3.67 12.74
C GLY A 141 -8.46 5.09 12.34
N LEU A 142 -9.39 5.27 11.38
CA LEU A 142 -9.83 6.60 10.95
C LEU A 142 -10.53 7.37 12.07
N GLU A 143 -11.20 6.66 12.97
CA GLU A 143 -11.89 7.21 14.13
C GLU A 143 -10.95 7.87 15.16
N LYS A 144 -9.64 7.63 15.04
CA LYS A 144 -8.61 8.22 15.91
C LYS A 144 -8.18 9.61 15.44
N PHE A 145 -8.59 10.01 14.23
CA PHE A 145 -8.45 11.38 13.75
C PHE A 145 -9.69 12.21 14.08
N VAL A 146 -9.50 13.52 14.15
CA VAL A 146 -10.57 14.51 14.13
C VAL A 146 -10.85 14.88 12.70
N PHE A 147 -12.07 14.67 12.24
CA PHE A 147 -12.50 15.16 10.94
C PHE A 147 -13.17 16.52 11.07
N LEU A 148 -12.65 17.54 10.37
CA LEU A 148 -13.30 18.85 10.28
C LEU A 148 -13.93 19.02 8.89
N PRO A 149 -15.28 18.98 8.77
CA PRO A 149 -15.97 19.04 7.48
C PRO A 149 -15.70 20.31 6.67
N GLU A 150 -15.48 21.44 7.35
CA GLU A 150 -15.22 22.74 6.71
C GLU A 150 -13.93 22.72 5.87
N TYR A 151 -12.92 21.99 6.32
CA TYR A 151 -11.61 21.89 5.66
C TYR A 151 -11.45 20.60 4.84
N ASP A 152 -12.43 19.71 4.90
CA ASP A 152 -12.39 18.37 4.30
C ASP A 152 -11.13 17.56 4.66
N ALA A 153 -10.70 17.68 5.90
CA ALA A 153 -9.42 17.14 6.37
C ALA A 153 -9.52 16.45 7.74
N TYR A 154 -8.59 15.52 7.93
CA TYR A 154 -8.35 14.81 9.17
C TYR A 154 -7.17 15.42 9.91
N TYR A 155 -7.30 15.49 11.23
CA TYR A 155 -6.34 16.10 12.12
C TYR A 155 -6.02 15.15 13.27
N HIS A 156 -4.76 15.08 13.67
CA HIS A 156 -4.36 14.41 14.89
C HIS A 156 -3.19 15.12 15.54
N LEU A 157 -3.08 14.97 16.86
CA LEU A 157 -1.86 15.32 17.57
C LEU A 157 -0.76 14.36 17.13
N HIS A 158 0.27 14.91 16.48
CA HIS A 158 1.41 14.14 16.03
C HIS A 158 2.50 14.22 17.09
N GLY A 159 2.86 13.07 17.67
CA GLY A 159 3.98 12.97 18.60
C GLY A 159 5.31 12.80 17.86
N ASP A 160 6.21 12.01 18.45
CA ASP A 160 7.46 11.59 17.78
C ASP A 160 7.18 10.82 16.50
N THR A 161 8.14 10.85 15.57
CA THR A 161 8.00 10.24 14.25
C THR A 161 8.05 8.70 14.31
N ASN A 162 6.97 8.03 13.91
CA ASN A 162 6.94 6.59 13.66
C ASN A 162 7.44 6.26 12.24
N TYR A 163 8.69 6.62 11.90
CA TYR A 163 9.26 6.41 10.57
C TYR A 163 10.47 5.47 10.60
N ARG A 164 10.44 4.42 9.77
CA ARG A 164 11.53 3.43 9.71
C ARG A 164 12.68 3.99 8.88
N MET A 165 13.73 4.44 9.55
CA MET A 165 14.92 5.01 8.89
C MET A 165 15.63 4.01 7.97
N GLN A 166 15.56 2.72 8.30
CA GLN A 166 16.11 1.64 7.50
C GLN A 166 15.13 0.47 7.50
N ILE A 167 14.97 -0.15 6.34
CA ILE A 167 14.22 -1.38 6.16
C ILE A 167 15.16 -2.37 5.48
N HIS A 168 15.17 -3.61 5.97
CA HIS A 168 15.99 -4.67 5.40
C HIS A 168 15.13 -5.91 5.13
N PHE A 169 14.90 -6.18 3.86
CA PHE A 169 14.33 -7.42 3.38
C PHE A 169 15.44 -8.47 3.23
N THR A 170 15.26 -9.60 3.90
CA THR A 170 16.21 -10.72 3.93
C THR A 170 16.05 -11.64 2.71
N LYS A 171 14.85 -11.65 2.11
CA LYS A 171 14.51 -12.51 0.97
C LYS A 171 13.39 -11.88 0.14
N GLY A 172 13.41 -12.16 -1.16
CA GLY A 172 12.33 -11.81 -2.08
C GLY A 172 11.91 -13.00 -2.95
N GLU A 173 10.61 -13.13 -3.23
CA GLU A 173 10.06 -14.14 -4.15
C GLU A 173 9.12 -13.50 -5.15
N GLN A 174 9.15 -13.96 -6.39
CA GLN A 174 8.21 -13.58 -7.44
C GLN A 174 7.31 -14.76 -7.82
N ILE A 175 6.01 -14.47 -7.94
CA ILE A 175 4.96 -15.42 -8.34
C ILE A 175 4.04 -14.72 -9.34
N GLY A 176 4.33 -14.89 -10.64
CA GLY A 176 3.67 -14.11 -11.68
C GLY A 176 3.96 -12.62 -11.49
N ASP A 177 2.90 -11.82 -11.28
CA ASP A 177 3.00 -10.37 -11.04
C ASP A 177 3.15 -10.00 -9.56
N LEU A 178 3.12 -10.98 -8.65
CA LEU A 178 3.28 -10.75 -7.22
C LEU A 178 4.75 -10.82 -6.82
N ILE A 179 5.19 -9.88 -5.98
CA ILE A 179 6.46 -9.90 -5.28
C ILE A 179 6.18 -10.05 -3.78
N LYS A 180 6.82 -11.02 -3.13
CA LYS A 180 6.82 -11.18 -1.68
C LYS A 180 8.17 -10.77 -1.14
N LEU A 181 8.20 -9.86 -0.18
CA LEU A 181 9.41 -9.38 0.48
C LEU A 181 9.34 -9.75 1.96
N TYR A 182 10.33 -10.49 2.43
CA TYR A 182 10.40 -11.03 3.78
C TYR A 182 11.34 -10.17 4.62
N TYR A 183 10.91 -9.79 5.81
CA TYR A 183 11.70 -8.98 6.74
C TYR A 183 11.40 -9.34 8.19
N ASP A 184 12.33 -9.03 9.08
CA ASP A 184 12.07 -9.03 10.53
C ASP A 184 11.70 -7.60 10.95
N ASP A 185 10.62 -7.44 11.72
CA ASP A 185 10.17 -6.12 12.16
C ASP A 185 10.91 -5.68 13.41
N ASP A 186 12.20 -5.35 13.25
CA ASP A 186 13.06 -4.82 14.31
C ASP A 186 12.54 -3.50 14.90
N PHE A 187 11.80 -2.72 14.10
CA PHE A 187 11.27 -1.42 14.52
C PHE A 187 10.25 -1.56 15.64
N TYR A 188 9.31 -2.50 15.50
CA TYR A 188 8.33 -2.82 16.55
C TYR A 188 8.70 -4.04 17.41
N GLY A 189 9.75 -4.78 17.06
CA GLY A 189 10.10 -6.05 17.70
C GLY A 189 9.01 -7.12 17.54
N ASP A 190 8.26 -7.09 16.44
CA ASP A 190 7.07 -7.94 16.23
C ASP A 190 7.35 -9.19 15.36
N GLY A 191 8.61 -9.50 15.12
CA GLY A 191 9.06 -10.71 14.43
C GLY A 191 8.87 -10.69 12.92
N GLU A 192 9.01 -11.88 12.31
CA GLU A 192 9.05 -12.02 10.86
C GLU A 192 7.71 -11.68 10.17
N LYS A 193 7.80 -10.90 9.10
CA LYS A 193 6.69 -10.43 8.28
C LYS A 193 6.98 -10.61 6.79
N VAL A 194 5.90 -10.66 6.02
CA VAL A 194 5.93 -10.71 4.56
C VAL A 194 5.05 -9.62 3.99
N LEU A 195 5.67 -8.71 3.25
CA LEU A 195 4.99 -7.73 2.42
C LEU A 195 4.73 -8.35 1.05
N THR A 196 3.49 -8.27 0.56
CA THR A 196 3.13 -8.64 -0.81
C THR A 196 2.84 -7.39 -1.64
N LEU A 197 3.57 -7.25 -2.74
CA LEU A 197 3.37 -6.24 -3.77
C LEU A 197 2.82 -6.89 -5.05
N LYS A 198 2.10 -6.12 -5.86
CA LYS A 198 1.68 -6.51 -7.21
C LYS A 198 2.22 -5.52 -8.23
N LYS A 199 2.90 -6.02 -9.26
CA LYS A 199 3.38 -5.19 -10.38
C LYS A 199 2.18 -4.57 -11.12
N LYS A 200 2.25 -3.27 -11.39
CA LYS A 200 1.25 -2.53 -12.17
C LYS A 200 1.88 -1.30 -12.81
N ASP A 201 1.73 -1.15 -14.13
CA ASP A 201 2.13 0.03 -14.91
C ASP A 201 3.57 0.53 -14.64
N GLY A 202 4.52 -0.39 -14.49
CA GLY A 202 5.93 -0.06 -14.19
C GLY A 202 6.22 0.28 -12.72
N GLY A 203 5.21 0.24 -11.85
CA GLY A 203 5.32 0.36 -10.39
C GLY A 203 4.73 -0.84 -9.66
N TYR A 204 4.31 -0.60 -8.41
CA TYR A 204 3.82 -1.63 -7.50
C TYR A 204 2.63 -1.13 -6.70
N LEU A 205 1.64 -2.00 -6.53
CA LEU A 205 0.58 -1.87 -5.54
C LEU A 205 0.91 -2.68 -4.29
N PHE A 206 0.64 -2.12 -3.12
CA PHE A 206 0.69 -2.77 -1.82
C PHE A 206 -0.58 -3.60 -1.62
N ILE A 207 -0.40 -4.91 -1.46
CA ILE A 207 -1.51 -5.88 -1.40
C ILE A 207 -1.76 -6.37 0.02
N SER A 208 -0.70 -6.78 0.72
CA SER A 208 -0.80 -7.27 2.09
C SER A 208 0.51 -7.07 2.83
N ASN A 209 0.44 -6.93 4.16
CA ASN A 209 1.58 -7.06 5.04
C ASN A 209 1.19 -7.98 6.19
N GLN A 210 1.81 -9.15 6.28
CA GLN A 210 1.34 -10.23 7.15
C GLN A 210 2.46 -10.77 8.02
N LYS A 211 2.11 -11.22 9.23
CA LYS A 211 3.04 -11.93 10.10
C LYS A 211 3.25 -13.35 9.59
N ILE A 212 4.48 -13.84 9.64
CA ILE A 212 4.83 -15.21 9.26
C ILE A 212 4.67 -16.12 10.49
N GLY A 213 4.05 -17.29 10.29
CA GLY A 213 3.97 -18.32 11.34
C GLY A 213 2.81 -18.20 12.33
N LYS A 214 1.63 -17.75 11.89
CA LYS A 214 0.37 -17.96 12.61
C LYS A 214 -0.44 -19.09 12.01
#